data_AF-A0A803L8Y9-F1
#
_entry.id   AF-A0A803L8Y9-F1
#
_cell.length_a   1.000
_cell.length_b   1.000
_cell.length_c   1.000
_cell.angle_alpha   90.00
_cell.angle_beta   90.00
_cell.angle_gamma   90.00
#
_symmetry.space_group_name_H-M   'P 1'
#
loop_
_entity.id
_entity.type
_entity.pdbx_description
1 polymer ?
#
loop_
_entity_poly.entity_id
_entity_poly.type
_entity_poly.pdbx_seq_one_letter_code
_entity_poly.pdbx_strand_id
1 'polypeptide(L)'
;MLGDCHLDVGMELGIKLRETLFDEATELDPSPYSREINHRSILYTGIDTQGYQVQNLALPKDLSDPYLKEWVKAPENPIIVGSPNTNDLDPFNLRDPSTAWLLPDGKWRIVIGTQHRKNGLAALYTSDDFVTWTVVDHPLRSVVDSGMWECPDFFPVYVGKSIGADTSVIGDDVKHVFKVSLIDGKKELYTIGRYDIGKDIYVPDEGSIENGSGLMCDYGRIFASKSFFDSKTNRRILFGWSRETSSAEANNLKGWAGLQGIPRTMVLDEFGKQLVQWPITEVETLRYGQVDFPSQIVKGGSVVEISGITGSQADVEVSFEIPELKDTEIMDPTWTNPRTLCEEKGVSVNGTIGPFELLTLATTGLEEYTAIFFRVFKDPNASNKYVVLMGNDLSRSSQNPTTTKASYGTFVDVNPAKEELSLRALIDHSIVESFGSKGKNCITARVYPKLAINDKAKLYLFNYGTEDVRITKLSAWSMKKAQVNLTIDINENN
;
A
#
# COMPACT_ATOMS: atom_id res chain seq x y z
N MET A 1 15.67 5.79 23.66
CA MET A 1 15.46 4.79 22.58
C MET A 1 14.10 5.03 21.92
N LEU A 2 13.93 6.18 21.27
CA LEU A 2 12.78 6.51 20.43
C LEU A 2 13.37 7.12 19.17
N GLY A 3 13.67 6.25 18.21
CA GLY A 3 14.35 6.60 16.98
C GLY A 3 13.84 5.67 15.90
N ASP A 4 12.61 5.92 15.45
CA ASP A 4 12.10 5.41 14.19
C ASP A 4 11.56 6.63 13.43
N CYS A 5 12.19 6.94 12.31
CA CYS A 5 11.81 8.03 11.40
C CYS A 5 10.30 7.98 11.16
N HIS A 6 9.62 9.08 11.43
CA HIS A 6 8.19 9.27 11.18
C HIS A 6 8.01 9.97 9.82
N LEU A 7 6.81 9.89 9.28
CA LEU A 7 6.41 10.53 8.03
C LEU A 7 6.36 12.05 8.26
N ASP A 8 7.52 12.69 8.27
CA ASP A 8 7.70 14.14 8.41
C ASP A 8 7.63 14.77 7.02
N VAL A 9 6.41 14.99 6.51
CA VAL A 9 6.20 15.93 5.41
C VAL A 9 5.96 17.29 6.05
N GLY A 10 7.05 17.96 6.42
CA GLY A 10 7.01 19.21 7.18
C GLY A 10 8.39 19.81 7.45
N MET A 11 9.30 19.74 6.48
CA MET A 11 10.54 20.52 6.56
C MET A 11 10.24 22.00 6.28
N GLU A 12 9.92 22.75 7.35
CA GLU A 12 10.48 24.09 7.64
C GLU A 12 9.85 24.81 8.86
N LEU A 13 8.85 24.26 9.56
CA LEU A 13 8.16 25.00 10.64
C LEU A 13 8.14 24.37 12.03
N GLY A 14 8.94 23.34 12.32
CA GLY A 14 9.07 22.83 13.71
C GLY A 14 7.76 22.30 14.31
N ILE A 15 6.79 21.90 13.49
CA ILE A 15 5.54 21.27 13.89
C ILE A 15 5.58 19.83 13.38
N LYS A 16 5.48 18.85 14.28
CA LYS A 16 5.23 17.45 13.92
C LYS A 16 3.76 17.34 13.47
N LEU A 17 3.51 17.36 12.18
CA LEU A 17 2.17 17.14 11.60
C LEU A 17 2.05 15.68 11.18
N ARG A 18 0.99 15.01 11.62
CA ARG A 18 0.49 13.78 10.98
C ARG A 18 -0.81 14.14 10.30
N GLU A 19 -0.76 14.27 8.98
CA GLU A 19 -1.85 14.78 8.16
C GLU A 19 -2.69 13.65 7.57
N THR A 20 -3.99 13.93 7.46
CA THR A 20 -4.95 13.12 6.72
C THR A 20 -5.49 13.96 5.59
N LEU A 21 -5.33 13.46 4.35
CA LEU A 21 -5.65 14.17 3.12
C LEU A 21 -6.95 13.64 2.47
N PHE A 22 -7.83 14.62 2.20
CA PHE A 22 -8.87 14.79 1.16
C PHE A 22 -9.91 13.70 0.84
N ASP A 23 -11.16 14.15 0.65
CA ASP A 23 -12.12 13.62 -0.33
C ASP A 23 -13.03 14.77 -0.84
N GLU A 24 -13.36 14.76 -2.14
CA GLU A 24 -14.35 15.65 -2.75
C GLU A 24 -15.74 14.99 -2.67
N ALA A 25 -16.49 15.26 -1.60
CA ALA A 25 -17.88 14.81 -1.53
C ALA A 25 -18.75 15.52 -2.57
N THR A 26 -19.50 14.73 -3.37
CA THR A 26 -20.53 15.24 -4.28
C THR A 26 -21.75 15.76 -3.52
N GLU A 27 -22.32 16.87 -4.03
CA GLU A 27 -23.46 17.63 -3.50
C GLU A 27 -24.59 16.76 -2.92
N LEU A 28 -24.68 16.68 -1.59
CA LEU A 28 -25.91 16.37 -0.87
C LEU A 28 -26.11 17.46 0.20
N ASP A 29 -27.17 18.25 0.01
CA ASP A 29 -27.50 19.52 0.64
C ASP A 29 -27.51 19.52 2.19
N PRO A 30 -26.62 20.32 2.84
CA PRO A 30 -26.84 20.80 4.20
C PRO A 30 -26.72 22.33 4.28
N SER A 31 -27.01 22.87 5.47
CA SER A 31 -27.13 24.31 5.79
C SER A 31 -26.00 25.22 5.29
N PRO A 32 -26.20 26.56 5.20
CA PRO A 32 -25.22 27.49 4.64
C PRO A 32 -23.84 27.50 5.33
N TYR A 33 -23.79 27.25 6.65
CA TYR A 33 -22.54 27.20 7.42
C TYR A 33 -21.78 25.89 7.18
N SER A 34 -22.50 24.78 7.07
CA SER A 34 -21.94 23.48 6.68
C SER A 34 -21.47 23.42 5.23
N ARG A 35 -21.89 24.36 4.35
CA ARG A 35 -21.42 24.45 2.95
C ARG A 35 -20.02 25.07 2.81
N GLU A 36 -19.61 25.97 3.70
CA GLU A 36 -18.27 26.60 3.63
C GLU A 36 -17.15 25.69 4.14
N ILE A 37 -17.44 24.78 5.08
CA ILE A 37 -16.49 23.78 5.60
C ILE A 37 -16.37 22.57 4.65
N ASN A 38 -17.27 22.44 3.67
CA ASN A 38 -17.63 21.14 3.09
C ASN A 38 -16.74 20.54 2.00
N HIS A 39 -15.62 21.16 1.61
CA HIS A 39 -14.91 20.62 0.45
C HIS A 39 -13.39 20.53 0.57
N ARG A 40 -12.75 21.19 1.55
CA ARG A 40 -11.28 21.30 1.61
C ARG A 40 -10.79 21.53 3.05
N SER A 41 -11.03 20.59 3.95
CA SER A 41 -10.60 20.70 5.37
C SER A 41 -9.55 19.65 5.70
N ILE A 42 -8.60 19.96 6.58
CA ILE A 42 -7.63 18.99 7.10
C ILE A 42 -7.90 18.75 8.58
N LEU A 43 -8.13 17.50 8.93
CA LEU A 43 -8.03 17.01 10.30
C LEU A 43 -6.63 16.41 10.49
N TYR A 44 -5.92 16.82 11.54
CA TYR A 44 -4.56 16.36 11.80
C TYR A 44 -4.26 16.23 13.29
N THR A 45 -3.33 15.35 13.63
CA THR A 45 -2.85 15.20 15.02
C THR A 45 -1.75 16.21 15.31
N GLY A 46 -1.94 17.00 16.37
CA GLY A 46 -0.92 17.83 16.99
C GLY A 46 -0.46 17.27 18.33
N ILE A 47 0.64 17.82 18.85
CA ILE A 47 1.14 17.52 20.20
C ILE A 47 1.03 18.79 21.03
N ASP A 48 0.30 18.73 22.14
CA ASP A 48 0.12 19.87 23.03
C ASP A 48 1.33 20.08 23.99
N THR A 49 1.24 21.09 24.86
CA THR A 49 2.32 21.42 25.81
C THR A 49 2.54 20.35 26.89
N GLN A 50 1.60 19.43 27.07
CA GLN A 50 1.70 18.29 27.99
C GLN A 50 2.24 17.04 27.28
N GLY A 51 2.43 17.08 25.96
CA GLY A 51 2.85 15.94 25.15
C GLY A 51 1.70 15.04 24.72
N TYR A 52 0.45 15.46 24.92
CA TYR A 52 -0.73 14.71 24.49
C TYR A 52 -0.99 14.88 22.99
N GLN A 53 -1.49 13.81 22.38
CA GLN A 53 -1.96 13.79 21.00
C GLN A 53 -3.39 14.33 20.95
N VAL A 54 -3.57 15.43 20.24
CA VAL A 54 -4.84 16.15 20.11
C VAL A 54 -5.18 16.35 18.64
N GLN A 55 -6.46 16.36 18.27
CA GLN A 55 -6.86 16.55 16.87
C GLN A 55 -7.25 17.99 16.61
N ASN A 56 -6.81 18.50 15.47
CA ASN A 56 -6.94 19.88 15.07
C ASN A 56 -7.55 19.97 13.67
N LEU A 57 -8.18 21.11 13.40
CA LEU A 57 -8.75 21.49 12.11
C LEU A 57 -7.91 22.61 11.47
N ALA A 58 -7.61 22.46 10.18
CA ALA A 58 -7.08 23.52 9.34
C ALA A 58 -7.92 23.69 8.08
N LEU A 59 -8.05 24.94 7.64
CA LEU A 59 -8.82 25.37 6.47
C LEU A 59 -7.92 26.16 5.51
N PRO A 60 -8.12 26.08 4.18
CA PRO A 60 -7.43 26.92 3.23
C PRO A 60 -7.71 28.39 3.52
N LYS A 61 -6.67 29.21 3.50
CA LYS A 61 -6.80 30.65 3.65
C LYS A 61 -7.50 31.29 2.45
N ASP A 62 -7.30 30.71 1.26
CA ASP A 62 -7.85 31.18 0.00
C ASP A 62 -8.30 29.98 -0.84
N LEU A 63 -9.61 29.80 -0.98
CA LEU A 63 -10.21 28.74 -1.81
C LEU A 63 -10.07 28.98 -3.32
N SER A 64 -9.74 30.22 -3.72
CA SER A 64 -9.50 30.58 -5.11
C SER A 64 -8.08 30.23 -5.58
N ASP A 65 -7.14 30.02 -4.65
CA ASP A 65 -5.81 29.49 -4.95
C ASP A 65 -5.92 28.01 -5.37
N PRO A 66 -5.69 27.66 -6.64
CA PRO A 66 -5.81 26.27 -7.10
C PRO A 66 -4.76 25.35 -6.46
N TYR A 67 -3.71 25.91 -5.85
CA TYR A 67 -2.64 25.15 -5.18
C TYR A 67 -2.83 25.05 -3.67
N LEU A 68 -3.79 25.79 -3.08
CA LEU A 68 -4.07 25.82 -1.64
C LEU A 68 -2.80 25.97 -0.79
N LYS A 69 -1.95 26.96 -1.10
CA LYS A 69 -0.62 27.07 -0.47
C LYS A 69 -0.66 27.49 0.99
N GLU A 70 -1.61 28.33 1.36
CA GLU A 70 -1.72 28.87 2.72
C GLU A 70 -2.92 28.25 3.45
N TRP A 71 -2.70 27.81 4.69
CA TRP A 71 -3.71 27.20 5.56
C TRP A 71 -3.79 27.96 6.89
N VAL A 72 -5.01 28.10 7.42
CA VAL A 72 -5.30 28.72 8.71
C VAL A 72 -5.79 27.63 9.66
N LYS A 73 -5.19 27.56 10.85
CA LYS A 73 -5.65 26.67 11.93
C LYS A 73 -6.91 27.26 12.55
N ALA A 74 -7.92 26.43 12.76
CA ALA A 74 -9.15 26.83 13.44
C ALA A 74 -8.84 27.38 14.86
N PRO A 75 -9.49 28.48 15.29
CA PRO A 75 -9.30 29.04 16.62
C PRO A 75 -9.81 28.13 17.75
N GLU A 76 -10.71 27.19 17.44
CA GLU A 76 -11.27 26.20 18.36
C GLU A 76 -10.30 25.05 18.67
N ASN A 77 -9.12 25.02 18.02
CA ASN A 77 -8.17 23.93 18.22
C ASN A 77 -7.63 23.86 19.66
N PRO A 78 -7.44 22.64 20.21
CA PRO A 78 -7.79 21.35 19.60
C PRO A 78 -9.30 21.06 19.66
N ILE A 79 -9.85 20.55 18.56
CA ILE A 79 -11.28 20.19 18.44
C ILE A 79 -11.62 18.81 19.02
N ILE A 80 -10.61 17.95 19.21
CA ILE A 80 -10.74 16.67 19.91
C ILE A 80 -9.54 16.50 20.83
N VAL A 81 -9.81 16.20 22.10
CA VAL A 81 -8.80 15.90 23.12
C VAL A 81 -9.05 14.54 23.73
N GLY A 82 -7.98 13.77 23.95
CA GLY A 82 -8.04 12.65 24.88
C GLY A 82 -8.17 13.17 26.31
N SER A 83 -8.80 12.40 27.20
CA SER A 83 -8.88 12.73 28.62
C SER A 83 -8.34 11.57 29.44
N PRO A 84 -7.33 11.79 30.30
CA PRO A 84 -6.83 10.72 31.18
C PRO A 84 -7.88 10.24 32.21
N ASN A 85 -8.98 10.98 32.38
CA ASN A 85 -9.97 10.75 33.43
C ASN A 85 -11.37 10.36 32.91
N THR A 86 -11.58 10.31 31.59
CA THR A 86 -12.89 9.97 31.00
C THR A 86 -12.72 9.14 29.74
N ASN A 87 -13.47 8.04 29.64
CA ASN A 87 -13.65 7.19 28.46
C ASN A 87 -12.44 6.34 28.01
N ASP A 88 -11.47 6.07 28.90
CA ASP A 88 -10.44 5.05 28.69
C ASP A 88 -9.53 5.25 27.45
N LEU A 89 -9.59 6.43 26.81
CA LEU A 89 -8.75 6.81 25.66
C LEU A 89 -7.45 7.45 26.15
N ASP A 90 -6.34 6.75 25.92
CA ASP A 90 -5.01 7.21 26.29
C ASP A 90 -4.62 8.47 25.48
N PRO A 91 -4.43 9.64 26.12
CA PRO A 91 -4.08 10.87 25.43
C PRO A 91 -2.68 10.82 24.79
N PHE A 92 -1.83 9.85 25.13
CA PHE A 92 -0.55 9.62 24.43
C PHE A 92 -0.69 8.73 23.19
N ASN A 93 -1.86 8.12 22.99
CA ASN A 93 -2.15 7.18 21.91
C ASN A 93 -3.52 7.46 21.29
N LEU A 94 -3.70 8.63 20.71
CA LEU A 94 -4.91 9.04 20.00
C LEU A 94 -4.53 9.89 18.79
N ARG A 95 -4.46 9.30 17.60
CA ARG A 95 -3.88 9.97 16.43
C ARG A 95 -4.38 9.46 15.09
N ASP A 96 -4.05 10.23 14.06
CA ASP A 96 -4.28 9.93 12.66
C ASP A 96 -5.81 9.87 12.34
N PRO A 97 -6.55 10.99 12.44
CA PRO A 97 -7.98 11.01 12.09
C PRO A 97 -8.20 10.54 10.66
N SER A 98 -9.26 9.79 10.36
CA SER A 98 -9.59 9.40 8.99
C SER A 98 -10.14 10.57 8.17
N THR A 99 -10.30 10.34 6.86
CA THR A 99 -11.25 11.14 6.07
C THR A 99 -12.65 10.96 6.68
N ALA A 100 -13.41 12.05 6.74
CA ALA A 100 -14.74 12.03 7.31
C ALA A 100 -15.79 11.54 6.30
N TRP A 101 -16.87 10.94 6.78
CA TRP A 101 -18.03 10.58 5.96
C TRP A 101 -19.33 11.11 6.56
N LEU A 102 -20.26 11.51 5.71
CA LEU A 102 -21.58 12.02 6.09
C LEU A 102 -22.62 10.90 5.90
N LEU A 103 -23.41 10.62 6.92
CA LEU A 103 -24.55 9.69 6.77
C LEU A 103 -25.86 10.43 6.50
N PRO A 104 -26.92 9.71 6.05
CA PRO A 104 -28.22 10.29 5.78
C PRO A 104 -28.91 10.99 6.97
N ASP A 105 -28.44 10.77 8.20
CA ASP A 105 -28.91 11.49 9.39
C ASP A 105 -28.34 12.91 9.51
N GLY A 106 -27.48 13.32 8.58
CA GLY A 106 -26.89 14.66 8.52
C GLY A 106 -25.66 14.85 9.41
N LYS A 107 -25.10 13.78 10.02
CA LYS A 107 -23.92 13.88 10.90
C LYS A 107 -22.66 13.35 10.25
N TRP A 108 -21.56 14.04 10.45
CA TRP A 108 -20.23 13.57 10.10
C TRP A 108 -19.74 12.50 11.04
N ARG A 109 -18.96 11.57 10.52
CA ARG A 109 -18.18 10.60 11.28
C ARG A 109 -16.70 10.69 10.91
N ILE A 110 -15.85 10.41 11.88
CA ILE A 110 -14.43 10.08 11.67
C ILE A 110 -14.03 8.93 12.60
N VAL A 111 -12.97 8.21 12.22
CA VAL A 111 -12.24 7.36 13.17
C VAL A 111 -10.87 7.92 13.49
N ILE A 112 -10.41 7.67 14.71
CA ILE A 112 -9.04 7.99 15.15
C ILE A 112 -8.40 6.72 15.70
N GLY A 113 -7.15 6.47 15.31
CA GLY A 113 -6.39 5.31 15.77
C GLY A 113 -6.02 5.46 17.25
N THR A 114 -6.27 4.40 18.02
CA THR A 114 -5.93 4.35 19.46
C THR A 114 -5.69 2.90 19.92
N GLN A 115 -5.35 2.76 21.19
CA GLN A 115 -5.35 1.48 21.89
C GLN A 115 -5.93 1.63 23.31
N HIS A 116 -6.57 0.57 23.77
CA HIS A 116 -6.95 0.40 25.17
C HIS A 116 -6.24 -0.84 25.69
N ARG A 117 -5.29 -0.63 26.61
CA ARG A 117 -4.33 -1.67 27.04
C ARG A 117 -3.56 -2.21 25.82
N LYS A 118 -3.83 -3.45 25.40
CA LYS A 118 -3.22 -4.10 24.23
C LYS A 118 -4.16 -4.23 23.04
N ASN A 119 -5.41 -3.79 23.18
CA ASN A 119 -6.41 -3.91 22.13
C ASN A 119 -6.29 -2.67 21.25
N GLY A 120 -6.18 -2.85 19.94
CA GLY A 120 -6.26 -1.75 18.98
C GLY A 120 -7.71 -1.34 18.79
N LEU A 121 -7.96 -0.04 18.62
CA LEU A 121 -9.30 0.50 18.39
C LEU A 121 -9.27 1.61 17.36
N ALA A 122 -10.37 1.72 16.63
CA ALA A 122 -10.76 2.91 15.91
C ALA A 122 -11.84 3.64 16.71
N ALA A 123 -11.44 4.67 17.44
CA ALA A 123 -12.37 5.51 18.20
C ALA A 123 -13.24 6.31 17.23
N LEU A 124 -14.55 6.13 17.32
CA LEU A 124 -15.53 6.77 16.45
C LEU A 124 -16.00 8.09 17.07
N TYR A 125 -16.05 9.14 16.26
CA TYR A 125 -16.57 10.45 16.66
C TYR A 125 -17.64 10.90 15.68
N THR A 126 -18.64 11.62 16.18
CA THR A 126 -19.67 12.26 15.36
C THR A 126 -19.70 13.76 15.54
N SER A 127 -20.07 14.51 14.50
CA SER A 127 -20.24 15.97 14.55
C SER A 127 -21.36 16.45 13.64
N ASP A 128 -22.12 17.44 14.10
CA ASP A 128 -23.15 18.12 13.30
C ASP A 128 -22.55 19.30 12.48
N ASP A 129 -21.44 19.89 12.94
CA ASP A 129 -20.87 21.14 12.42
C ASP A 129 -19.39 21.02 11.96
N PHE A 130 -18.81 19.82 12.06
CA PHE A 130 -17.41 19.50 11.77
C PHE A 130 -16.36 20.10 12.73
N VAL A 131 -16.81 20.84 13.75
CA VAL A 131 -15.95 21.53 14.73
C VAL A 131 -16.12 20.91 16.11
N THR A 132 -17.37 20.70 16.53
CA THR A 132 -17.73 20.10 17.80
C THR A 132 -17.90 18.60 17.61
N TRP A 133 -16.95 17.81 18.12
CA TRP A 133 -16.93 16.36 17.97
C TRP A 133 -17.28 15.66 19.29
N THR A 134 -18.21 14.71 19.21
CA THR A 134 -18.61 13.87 20.34
C THR A 134 -18.12 12.45 20.09
N VAL A 135 -17.41 11.86 21.06
CA VAL A 135 -16.99 10.45 21.01
C VAL A 135 -18.21 9.55 21.15
N VAL A 136 -18.26 8.49 20.37
CA VAL A 136 -19.29 7.44 20.48
C VAL A 136 -18.87 6.44 21.55
N ASP A 137 -19.83 5.96 22.36
CA ASP A 137 -19.57 5.07 23.51
C ASP A 137 -18.95 3.70 23.13
N HIS A 138 -18.95 3.36 21.84
CA HIS A 138 -18.26 2.19 21.30
C HIS A 138 -17.35 2.59 20.13
N PRO A 139 -16.23 1.87 19.92
CA PRO A 139 -15.41 2.07 18.73
C PRO A 139 -16.17 1.63 17.47
N LEU A 140 -15.73 2.09 16.30
CA LEU A 140 -16.18 1.53 15.03
C LEU A 140 -15.75 0.06 14.93
N ARG A 141 -14.52 -0.23 15.35
CA ARG A 141 -13.92 -1.57 15.43
C ARG A 141 -12.82 -1.63 16.49
N SER A 142 -12.67 -2.80 17.11
CA SER A 142 -11.53 -3.13 17.99
C SER A 142 -11.13 -4.59 17.83
N VAL A 143 -9.84 -4.88 18.01
CA VAL A 143 -9.28 -6.23 17.99
C VAL A 143 -8.42 -6.45 19.24
N VAL A 144 -8.58 -7.61 19.86
CA VAL A 144 -7.84 -8.00 21.06
C VAL A 144 -6.38 -8.27 20.72
N ASP A 145 -5.47 -7.77 21.56
CA ASP A 145 -4.02 -8.02 21.46
C ASP A 145 -3.40 -7.65 20.09
N SER A 146 -3.97 -6.67 19.39
CA SER A 146 -3.45 -6.15 18.11
C SER A 146 -2.47 -4.99 18.27
N GLY A 147 -2.32 -4.46 19.49
CA GLY A 147 -1.53 -3.26 19.78
C GLY A 147 -2.13 -1.99 19.17
N MET A 148 -1.33 -0.92 19.15
CA MET A 148 -1.73 0.39 18.64
C MET A 148 -2.05 0.36 17.14
N TRP A 149 -3.19 0.94 16.79
CA TRP A 149 -3.57 1.21 15.40
C TRP A 149 -3.19 2.63 15.01
N GLU A 150 -2.42 2.75 13.93
CA GLU A 150 -2.09 4.02 13.29
C GLU A 150 -2.82 4.15 11.95
N CYS A 151 -2.94 5.38 11.48
CA CYS A 151 -3.46 5.73 10.14
C CYS A 151 -4.68 4.89 9.69
N PRO A 152 -5.78 4.85 10.47
CA PRO A 152 -7.00 4.21 10.03
C PRO A 152 -7.52 4.86 8.74
N ASP A 153 -8.12 4.03 7.91
CA ASP A 153 -8.84 4.44 6.71
C ASP A 153 -10.12 3.61 6.59
N PHE A 154 -11.23 4.26 6.31
CA PHE A 154 -12.54 3.63 6.24
C PHE A 154 -13.31 4.19 5.05
N PHE A 155 -13.62 3.32 4.09
CA PHE A 155 -14.21 3.77 2.83
C PHE A 155 -15.06 2.68 2.16
N PRO A 156 -16.04 3.06 1.32
CA PRO A 156 -16.85 2.13 0.57
C PRO A 156 -16.14 1.63 -0.70
N VAL A 157 -16.53 0.44 -1.13
CA VAL A 157 -16.18 -0.17 -2.42
C VAL A 157 -17.42 -0.82 -3.03
N TYR A 158 -17.59 -0.67 -4.34
CA TYR A 158 -18.72 -1.29 -5.05
C TYR A 158 -18.48 -2.78 -5.28
N VAL A 159 -19.55 -3.57 -5.13
CA VAL A 159 -19.57 -4.98 -5.51
C VAL A 159 -19.82 -5.10 -7.01
N GLY A 160 -18.93 -5.81 -7.72
CA GLY A 160 -19.07 -6.07 -9.16
C GLY A 160 -18.84 -4.86 -10.08
N LYS A 161 -18.31 -3.74 -9.55
CA LYS A 161 -17.93 -2.57 -10.35
C LYS A 161 -16.46 -2.23 -10.10
N SER A 162 -15.71 -1.97 -11.17
CA SER A 162 -14.29 -1.59 -11.10
C SER A 162 -14.11 -0.06 -11.10
N ILE A 163 -14.79 0.63 -10.19
CA ILE A 163 -14.70 2.08 -9.98
C ILE A 163 -14.57 2.40 -8.49
N GLY A 164 -14.06 3.59 -8.17
CA GLY A 164 -14.04 4.13 -6.82
C GLY A 164 -15.42 4.58 -6.35
N ALA A 165 -15.59 4.66 -5.04
CA ALA A 165 -16.75 5.25 -4.39
C ALA A 165 -16.31 6.40 -3.49
N ASP A 166 -17.07 7.50 -3.55
CA ASP A 166 -16.99 8.60 -2.58
C ASP A 166 -17.18 8.06 -1.16
N THR A 167 -16.46 8.64 -0.19
CA THR A 167 -16.39 8.09 1.18
C THR A 167 -17.75 8.04 1.89
N SER A 168 -18.73 8.86 1.47
CA SER A 168 -20.08 8.91 2.07
C SER A 168 -21.09 7.96 1.40
N VAL A 169 -20.70 7.19 0.38
CA VAL A 169 -21.60 6.27 -0.32
C VAL A 169 -22.03 5.11 0.58
N ILE A 170 -23.35 4.92 0.71
CA ILE A 170 -24.00 3.79 1.39
C ILE A 170 -24.98 3.11 0.44
N GLY A 171 -25.03 1.78 0.41
CA GLY A 171 -25.97 1.03 -0.44
C GLY A 171 -25.86 -0.49 -0.26
N ASP A 172 -26.84 -1.22 -0.81
CA ASP A 172 -26.86 -2.68 -0.79
C ASP A 172 -25.79 -3.31 -1.71
N ASP A 173 -25.35 -2.59 -2.74
CA ASP A 173 -24.29 -2.98 -3.67
C ASP A 173 -22.89 -2.49 -3.24
N VAL A 174 -22.75 -2.12 -1.97
CA VAL A 174 -21.52 -1.54 -1.39
C VAL A 174 -21.04 -2.39 -0.22
N LYS A 175 -19.75 -2.69 -0.20
CA LYS A 175 -19.03 -3.14 1.00
C LYS A 175 -18.17 -2.00 1.53
N HIS A 176 -17.70 -2.13 2.76
CA HIS A 176 -16.77 -1.18 3.36
C HIS A 176 -15.43 -1.87 3.60
N VAL A 177 -14.36 -1.12 3.37
CA VAL A 177 -13.00 -1.49 3.72
C VAL A 177 -12.63 -0.76 4.98
N PHE A 178 -12.15 -1.50 5.97
CA PHE A 178 -11.50 -0.91 7.14
C PHE A 178 -10.04 -1.30 7.15
N LYS A 179 -9.17 -0.30 7.04
CA LYS A 179 -7.71 -0.42 6.95
C LYS A 179 -7.06 0.22 8.17
N VAL A 180 -5.99 -0.39 8.67
CA VAL A 180 -5.17 0.12 9.77
C VAL A 180 -3.69 -0.19 9.55
N SER A 181 -2.83 0.70 10.04
CA SER A 181 -1.39 0.48 10.12
C SER A 181 -1.06 -0.12 11.49
N LEU A 182 -0.68 -1.39 11.51
CA LEU A 182 -0.28 -2.09 12.73
C LEU A 182 1.16 -1.71 13.08
N ILE A 183 1.33 -1.00 14.19
CA ILE A 183 2.66 -0.56 14.64
C ILE A 183 3.58 -1.76 14.93
N ASP A 184 2.99 -2.85 15.43
CA ASP A 184 3.67 -4.11 15.71
C ASP A 184 3.74 -4.93 14.42
N GLY A 185 4.96 -5.32 14.05
CA GLY A 185 5.20 -6.01 12.78
C GLY A 185 5.15 -5.11 11.54
N LYS A 186 4.75 -3.83 11.66
CA LYS A 186 4.83 -2.81 10.61
C LYS A 186 4.04 -3.19 9.35
N LYS A 187 2.76 -3.51 9.51
CA LYS A 187 1.88 -4.05 8.46
C LYS A 187 0.71 -3.12 8.15
N GLU A 188 0.28 -3.11 6.89
CA GLU A 188 -0.86 -2.34 6.38
C GLU A 188 -2.07 -3.26 6.16
N LEU A 189 -2.72 -3.63 7.26
CA LEU A 189 -3.82 -4.59 7.28
C LEU A 189 -5.11 -3.92 6.82
N TYR A 190 -5.94 -4.64 6.06
CA TYR A 190 -7.34 -4.28 5.87
C TYR A 190 -8.27 -5.48 6.00
N THR A 191 -9.54 -5.18 6.25
CA THR A 191 -10.65 -6.14 6.11
C THR A 191 -11.72 -5.55 5.23
N ILE A 192 -12.58 -6.42 4.71
CA ILE A 192 -13.76 -6.06 3.93
C ILE A 192 -14.98 -6.54 4.73
N GLY A 193 -16.05 -5.73 4.75
CA GLY A 193 -17.23 -6.05 5.52
C GLY A 193 -18.41 -5.14 5.23
N ARG A 194 -19.37 -5.11 6.17
CA ARG A 194 -20.57 -4.27 6.09
C ARG A 194 -20.54 -3.22 7.21
N TYR A 195 -21.08 -2.05 6.90
CA TYR A 195 -21.29 -0.99 7.86
C TYR A 195 -22.77 -0.91 8.23
N ASP A 196 -23.09 -1.21 9.49
CA ASP A 196 -24.43 -1.03 10.05
C ASP A 196 -24.60 0.43 10.47
N ILE A 197 -25.09 1.26 9.55
CA ILE A 197 -25.29 2.71 9.78
C ILE A 197 -26.28 3.02 10.91
N GLY A 198 -27.18 2.09 11.25
CA GLY A 198 -28.14 2.27 12.34
C GLY A 198 -27.53 2.09 13.73
N LYS A 199 -26.37 1.43 13.79
CA LYS A 199 -25.62 1.18 15.02
C LYS A 199 -24.23 1.81 15.03
N ASP A 200 -23.79 2.40 13.92
CA ASP A 200 -22.44 2.93 13.76
C ASP A 200 -21.35 1.86 14.02
N ILE A 201 -21.58 0.62 13.54
CA ILE A 201 -20.67 -0.52 13.73
C ILE A 201 -20.22 -1.09 12.37
N TYR A 202 -18.92 -1.32 12.23
CA TYR A 202 -18.35 -2.09 11.13
C TYR A 202 -18.21 -3.57 11.51
N VAL A 203 -18.71 -4.45 10.63
CA VAL A 203 -18.65 -5.91 10.78
C VAL A 203 -17.86 -6.50 9.61
N PRO A 204 -16.62 -6.98 9.84
CA PRO A 204 -15.86 -7.71 8.83
C PRO A 204 -16.63 -8.93 8.32
N ASP A 205 -16.42 -9.30 7.07
CA ASP A 205 -16.98 -10.52 6.49
C ASP A 205 -16.50 -11.76 7.27
N GLU A 206 -17.35 -12.79 7.30
CA GLU A 206 -17.04 -14.05 7.97
C GLU A 206 -15.73 -14.65 7.44
N GLY A 207 -14.84 -15.07 8.36
CA GLY A 207 -13.52 -15.60 8.03
C GLY A 207 -12.42 -14.56 7.85
N SER A 208 -12.72 -13.26 8.02
CA SER A 208 -11.70 -12.21 8.05
C SER A 208 -10.64 -12.47 9.11
N ILE A 209 -9.36 -12.28 8.75
CA ILE A 209 -8.22 -12.39 9.66
C ILE A 209 -7.74 -10.97 9.97
N GLU A 210 -7.85 -10.56 11.23
CA GLU A 210 -7.59 -9.19 11.68
C GLU A 210 -6.26 -9.02 12.40
N ASN A 211 -5.29 -9.88 12.09
CA ASN A 211 -3.94 -9.81 12.62
C ASN A 211 -2.92 -9.80 11.48
N GLY A 212 -1.64 -9.92 11.81
CA GLY A 212 -0.55 -9.88 10.82
C GLY A 212 -0.61 -10.94 9.71
N SER A 213 -1.53 -11.90 9.74
CA SER A 213 -1.74 -12.90 8.69
C SER A 213 -2.94 -12.59 7.77
N GLY A 214 -3.59 -11.44 7.95
CA GLY A 214 -4.72 -11.00 7.12
C GLY A 214 -4.35 -10.41 5.77
N LEU A 215 -5.33 -9.77 5.13
CA LEU A 215 -5.15 -9.09 3.86
C LEU A 215 -4.33 -7.80 4.03
N MET A 216 -3.33 -7.61 3.19
CA MET A 216 -2.44 -6.45 3.27
C MET A 216 -2.58 -5.59 2.02
N CYS A 217 -2.53 -4.26 2.17
CA CYS A 217 -2.40 -3.37 1.02
C CYS A 217 -1.08 -3.65 0.27
N ASP A 218 -0.03 -4.02 1.00
CA ASP A 218 1.25 -4.41 0.42
C ASP A 218 1.94 -5.37 1.40
N TYR A 219 2.50 -6.47 0.89
CA TYR A 219 3.19 -7.48 1.70
C TYR A 219 4.68 -7.17 1.93
N GLY A 220 5.15 -6.04 1.38
CA GLY A 220 6.50 -5.51 1.44
C GLY A 220 6.66 -4.30 2.36
N ARG A 221 7.24 -3.23 1.81
CA ARG A 221 7.66 -2.00 2.50
C ARG A 221 6.75 -0.83 2.16
N ILE A 222 5.47 -0.96 2.43
CA ILE A 222 4.53 0.17 2.52
C ILE A 222 4.04 0.27 3.97
N PHE A 223 3.90 1.48 4.46
CA PHE A 223 3.32 1.78 5.76
C PHE A 223 2.56 3.11 5.73
N ALA A 224 1.67 3.32 6.70
CA ALA A 224 0.88 4.54 6.82
C ALA A 224 0.13 4.88 5.52
N SER A 225 -0.43 3.87 4.85
CA SER A 225 -1.17 4.08 3.61
C SER A 225 -2.47 4.83 3.85
N LYS A 226 -2.88 5.64 2.87
CA LYS A 226 -4.09 6.45 2.95
C LYS A 226 -4.68 6.60 1.57
N SER A 227 -5.99 6.45 1.47
CA SER A 227 -6.72 6.62 0.22
C SER A 227 -7.54 7.90 0.19
N PHE A 228 -7.81 8.38 -1.02
CA PHE A 228 -8.83 9.38 -1.29
C PHE A 228 -9.64 8.96 -2.52
N PHE A 229 -10.83 9.53 -2.70
CA PHE A 229 -11.60 9.34 -3.92
C PHE A 229 -11.34 10.51 -4.90
N ASP A 230 -10.89 10.15 -6.09
CA ASP A 230 -10.73 11.07 -7.22
C ASP A 230 -12.06 11.14 -7.98
N SER A 231 -12.82 12.20 -7.71
CA SER A 231 -14.13 12.46 -8.33
C SER A 231 -14.03 12.67 -9.84
N LYS A 232 -12.89 13.15 -10.35
CA LYS A 232 -12.71 13.44 -11.79
C LYS A 232 -12.62 12.18 -12.62
N THR A 233 -12.04 11.14 -12.06
CA THR A 233 -11.83 9.86 -12.76
C THR A 233 -12.64 8.71 -12.18
N ASN A 234 -13.41 8.96 -11.11
CA ASN A 234 -14.17 7.97 -10.36
C ASN A 234 -13.29 6.79 -9.90
N ARG A 235 -12.11 7.10 -9.35
CA ARG A 235 -11.15 6.11 -8.86
C ARG A 235 -10.85 6.38 -7.39
N ARG A 236 -10.72 5.34 -6.57
CA ARG A 236 -10.11 5.47 -5.24
C ARG A 236 -8.60 5.27 -5.39
N ILE A 237 -7.81 6.24 -4.96
CA ILE A 237 -6.36 6.26 -5.11
C ILE A 237 -5.70 6.08 -3.75
N LEU A 238 -4.83 5.08 -3.64
CA LEU A 238 -4.03 4.79 -2.45
C LEU A 238 -2.62 5.36 -2.60
N PHE A 239 -2.19 6.09 -1.57
CA PHE A 239 -0.80 6.44 -1.31
C PHE A 239 -0.24 5.59 -0.18
N GLY A 240 1.08 5.37 -0.19
CA GLY A 240 1.74 4.56 0.81
C GLY A 240 3.21 4.89 0.95
N TRP A 241 3.67 5.07 2.18
CA TRP A 241 5.05 5.45 2.45
C TRP A 241 5.96 4.24 2.55
N SER A 242 7.03 4.27 1.74
CA SER A 242 8.09 3.29 1.76
C SER A 242 9.29 3.77 2.56
N ARG A 243 9.45 3.17 3.75
CA ARG A 243 10.60 3.39 4.64
C ARG A 243 11.90 2.87 4.06
N GLU A 244 12.99 3.55 4.37
CA GLU A 244 14.33 3.09 4.03
C GLU A 244 14.67 1.73 4.66
N THR A 245 15.46 0.92 3.94
CA THR A 245 16.13 -0.28 4.47
C THR A 245 17.64 -0.10 4.59
N SER A 246 18.15 1.12 4.36
CA SER A 246 19.51 1.55 4.67
C SER A 246 19.62 2.07 6.11
N SER A 247 20.83 2.08 6.67
CA SER A 247 21.08 2.57 8.03
C SER A 247 20.83 4.08 8.18
N ALA A 248 20.65 4.54 9.42
CA ALA A 248 20.47 5.97 9.72
C ALA A 248 21.68 6.81 9.27
N GLU A 249 22.91 6.30 9.42
CA GLU A 249 24.12 6.97 8.94
C GLU A 249 24.11 7.12 7.43
N ALA A 250 23.69 6.08 6.70
CA ALA A 250 23.58 6.14 5.24
C ALA A 250 22.49 7.13 4.79
N ASN A 251 21.38 7.23 5.53
CA ASN A 251 20.33 8.20 5.30
C ASN A 251 20.82 9.65 5.52
N ASN A 252 21.56 9.88 6.61
CA ASN A 252 22.16 11.17 6.90
C ASN A 252 23.20 11.56 5.83
N LEU A 253 24.02 10.61 5.38
CA LEU A 253 25.03 10.85 4.36
C LEU A 253 24.43 11.22 3.00
N LYS A 254 23.34 10.56 2.58
CA LYS A 254 22.65 10.87 1.32
C LYS A 254 21.73 12.09 1.41
N GLY A 255 21.42 12.55 2.62
CA GLY A 255 20.66 13.79 2.87
C GLY A 255 19.14 13.67 2.74
N TRP A 256 18.58 12.45 2.63
CA TRP A 256 17.14 12.21 2.53
C TRP A 256 16.75 10.82 3.03
N ALA A 257 15.48 10.60 3.38
CA ALA A 257 14.94 9.31 3.77
C ALA A 257 13.43 9.21 3.53
N GLY A 258 12.96 8.08 3.02
CA GLY A 258 11.56 7.81 2.74
C GLY A 258 11.18 8.11 1.29
N LEU A 259 10.33 7.27 0.72
CA LEU A 259 9.68 7.49 -0.58
C LEU A 259 8.17 7.29 -0.43
N GLN A 260 7.39 7.86 -1.34
CA GLN A 260 6.04 7.36 -1.61
C GLN A 260 6.13 6.28 -2.67
N GLY A 261 5.36 5.19 -2.53
CA GLY A 261 5.11 4.29 -3.65
C GLY A 261 4.32 4.99 -4.75
N ILE A 262 4.33 4.44 -5.96
CA ILE A 262 3.48 4.95 -7.04
C ILE A 262 2.01 4.84 -6.62
N PRO A 263 1.20 5.91 -6.80
CA PRO A 263 -0.20 5.88 -6.43
C PRO A 263 -0.95 4.75 -7.16
N ARG A 264 -1.85 4.08 -6.43
CA ARG A 264 -2.55 2.89 -6.92
C ARG A 264 -4.05 3.09 -6.92
N THR A 265 -4.74 2.69 -7.98
CA THR A 265 -6.19 2.53 -7.95
C THR A 265 -6.56 1.35 -7.07
N MET A 266 -7.67 1.43 -6.33
CA MET A 266 -8.21 0.31 -5.55
C MET A 266 -9.65 0.00 -5.93
N VAL A 267 -9.93 -1.28 -6.16
CA VAL A 267 -11.27 -1.81 -6.39
C VAL A 267 -11.45 -3.14 -5.68
N LEU A 268 -12.70 -3.54 -5.44
CA LEU A 268 -13.00 -4.88 -4.94
C LEU A 268 -12.81 -5.91 -6.07
N ASP A 269 -12.24 -7.07 -5.75
CA ASP A 269 -12.11 -8.16 -6.72
C ASP A 269 -13.47 -8.74 -7.11
N GLU A 270 -13.51 -9.49 -8.21
CA GLU A 270 -14.76 -10.03 -8.78
C GLU A 270 -15.50 -10.98 -7.82
N PHE A 271 -14.78 -11.62 -6.90
CA PHE A 271 -15.34 -12.54 -5.91
C PHE A 271 -15.68 -11.86 -4.58
N GLY A 272 -15.34 -10.59 -4.41
CA GLY A 272 -15.62 -9.80 -3.22
C GLY A 272 -14.84 -10.21 -1.97
N LYS A 273 -13.65 -10.81 -2.13
CA LYS A 273 -12.80 -11.37 -1.07
C LYS A 273 -11.55 -10.55 -0.77
N GLN A 274 -11.07 -9.75 -1.72
CA GLN A 274 -9.88 -8.92 -1.53
C GLN A 274 -9.94 -7.66 -2.41
N LEU A 275 -9.05 -6.70 -2.15
CA LEU A 275 -8.84 -5.56 -3.02
C LEU A 275 -7.84 -5.88 -4.12
N VAL A 276 -8.10 -5.35 -5.31
CA VAL A 276 -7.15 -5.31 -6.42
C VAL A 276 -6.56 -3.91 -6.53
N GLN A 277 -5.25 -3.85 -6.65
CA GLN A 277 -4.48 -2.60 -6.76
C GLN A 277 -3.69 -2.53 -8.04
N TRP A 278 -3.71 -1.39 -8.72
CA TRP A 278 -2.93 -1.19 -9.94
C TRP A 278 -2.33 0.22 -9.97
N PRO A 279 -1.09 0.40 -10.45
CA PRO A 279 -0.53 1.74 -10.64
C PRO A 279 -1.48 2.61 -11.48
N ILE A 280 -1.63 3.88 -11.10
CA ILE A 280 -2.44 4.82 -11.88
C ILE A 280 -1.97 4.86 -13.34
N THR A 281 -2.90 4.88 -14.28
CA THR A 281 -2.62 4.81 -15.73
C THR A 281 -1.70 5.94 -16.21
N GLU A 282 -1.70 7.08 -15.51
CA GLU A 282 -0.84 8.23 -15.76
C GLU A 282 0.65 7.89 -15.73
N VAL A 283 1.06 6.88 -14.93
CA VAL A 283 2.47 6.43 -14.89
C VAL A 283 2.94 5.92 -16.26
N GLU A 284 2.03 5.42 -17.08
CA GLU A 284 2.33 4.84 -18.39
C GLU A 284 2.78 5.90 -19.40
N THR A 285 2.48 7.18 -19.16
CA THR A 285 2.97 8.31 -19.98
C THR A 285 4.49 8.46 -19.95
N LEU A 286 5.15 7.87 -18.95
CA LEU A 286 6.60 7.84 -18.82
C LEU A 286 7.26 6.74 -19.66
N ARG A 287 6.50 5.76 -20.17
CA ARG A 287 7.01 4.64 -20.96
C ARG A 287 7.66 5.12 -22.27
N TYR A 288 8.81 4.56 -22.61
CA TYR A 288 9.45 4.70 -23.92
C TYR A 288 10.37 3.50 -24.22
N GLY A 289 10.78 3.34 -25.48
CA GLY A 289 11.73 2.29 -25.86
C GLY A 289 11.24 0.88 -25.52
N GLN A 290 10.04 0.54 -25.99
CA GLN A 290 9.42 -0.77 -25.73
C GLN A 290 10.25 -1.91 -26.32
N VAL A 291 10.39 -2.98 -25.55
CA VAL A 291 10.95 -4.26 -25.96
C VAL A 291 9.90 -5.32 -25.70
N ASP A 292 9.51 -6.06 -26.75
CA ASP A 292 8.57 -7.17 -26.64
C ASP A 292 9.30 -8.49 -26.91
N PHE A 293 8.91 -9.53 -26.18
CA PHE A 293 9.37 -10.89 -26.45
C PHE A 293 8.20 -11.73 -26.96
N PRO A 294 8.39 -12.51 -28.04
CA PRO A 294 7.37 -13.43 -28.52
C PRO A 294 7.14 -14.53 -27.48
N SER A 295 5.98 -15.18 -27.57
CA SER A 295 5.70 -16.37 -26.77
C SER A 295 6.80 -17.40 -26.95
N GLN A 296 7.40 -17.85 -25.84
CA GLN A 296 8.52 -18.77 -25.85
C GLN A 296 8.58 -19.62 -24.58
N ILE A 297 9.23 -20.78 -24.71
CA ILE A 297 9.54 -21.65 -23.57
C ILE A 297 10.80 -21.15 -22.88
N VAL A 298 10.71 -20.95 -21.57
CA VAL A 298 11.82 -20.66 -20.67
C VAL A 298 12.21 -21.95 -19.99
N LYS A 299 13.33 -22.52 -20.44
CA LYS A 299 13.79 -23.82 -19.97
C LYS A 299 14.13 -23.80 -18.48
N GLY A 300 13.87 -24.91 -17.79
CA GLY A 300 14.36 -25.11 -16.43
C GLY A 300 15.88 -24.86 -16.33
N GLY A 301 16.30 -24.13 -15.31
CA GLY A 301 17.70 -23.72 -15.08
C GLY A 301 18.23 -22.59 -15.98
N SER A 302 17.38 -21.89 -16.74
CA SER A 302 17.81 -20.84 -17.67
C SER A 302 17.71 -19.42 -17.10
N VAL A 303 18.56 -18.53 -17.65
CA VAL A 303 18.53 -17.08 -17.41
C VAL A 303 18.69 -16.38 -18.77
N VAL A 304 17.85 -15.40 -19.06
CA VAL A 304 17.84 -14.67 -20.33
C VAL A 304 17.83 -13.17 -20.04
N GLU A 305 18.79 -12.43 -20.62
CA GLU A 305 18.83 -10.96 -20.47
C GLU A 305 17.71 -10.30 -21.28
N ILE A 306 17.00 -9.37 -20.64
CA ILE A 306 16.07 -8.45 -21.29
C ILE A 306 16.86 -7.19 -21.66
N SER A 307 17.47 -7.22 -22.84
CA SER A 307 18.29 -6.11 -23.35
C SER A 307 17.45 -5.00 -24.01
N GLY A 308 18.05 -3.84 -24.26
CA GLY A 308 17.39 -2.72 -24.94
C GLY A 308 16.57 -1.79 -24.03
N ILE A 309 16.63 -1.97 -22.70
CA ILE A 309 15.95 -1.15 -21.70
C ILE A 309 16.92 -0.54 -20.67
N THR A 310 16.48 0.52 -19.99
CA THR A 310 17.17 1.09 -18.83
C THR A 310 16.86 0.25 -17.57
N GLY A 311 17.69 -0.76 -17.26
CA GLY A 311 17.41 -1.73 -16.18
C GLY A 311 17.30 -1.15 -14.76
N SER A 312 17.69 0.11 -14.53
CA SER A 312 17.50 0.81 -13.26
C SER A 312 16.22 1.66 -13.20
N GLN A 313 15.54 1.89 -14.32
CA GLN A 313 14.32 2.71 -14.37
C GLN A 313 13.40 2.20 -15.49
N ALA A 314 12.53 1.24 -15.16
CA ALA A 314 11.75 0.48 -16.13
C ALA A 314 10.38 0.06 -15.58
N ASP A 315 9.46 -0.22 -16.51
CA ASP A 315 8.17 -0.87 -16.26
C ASP A 315 8.13 -2.16 -17.07
N VAL A 316 7.83 -3.28 -16.43
CA VAL A 316 7.90 -4.61 -17.04
C VAL A 316 6.61 -5.35 -16.76
N GLU A 317 5.95 -5.84 -17.80
CA GLU A 317 4.79 -6.71 -17.71
C GLU A 317 5.11 -8.07 -18.31
N VAL A 318 4.87 -9.14 -17.56
CA VAL A 318 5.11 -10.52 -17.98
C VAL A 318 3.89 -11.37 -17.66
N SER A 319 3.60 -12.37 -18.47
CA SER A 319 2.57 -13.37 -18.21
C SER A 319 3.09 -14.76 -18.58
N PHE A 320 2.88 -15.70 -17.65
CA PHE A 320 3.32 -17.08 -17.77
C PHE A 320 2.16 -18.06 -17.77
N GLU A 321 2.27 -19.06 -18.64
CA GLU A 321 1.56 -20.32 -18.53
C GLU A 321 2.51 -21.40 -18.02
N ILE A 322 1.96 -22.35 -17.27
CA ILE A 322 2.67 -23.55 -16.83
C ILE A 322 2.18 -24.72 -17.68
N PRO A 323 2.99 -25.22 -18.64
CA PRO A 323 2.54 -26.26 -19.57
C PRO A 323 2.17 -27.58 -18.89
N GLU A 324 2.90 -27.96 -17.84
CA GLU A 324 2.69 -29.21 -17.12
C GLU A 324 2.77 -28.99 -15.60
N LEU A 325 1.70 -29.36 -14.90
CA LEU A 325 1.57 -29.23 -13.43
C LEU A 325 1.69 -30.58 -12.71
N LYS A 326 2.10 -31.64 -13.41
CA LYS A 326 1.99 -33.03 -12.93
C LYS A 326 2.94 -33.32 -11.76
N ASP A 327 4.18 -32.85 -11.85
CA ASP A 327 5.24 -33.16 -10.89
C ASP A 327 5.45 -32.05 -9.84
N THR A 328 4.44 -31.18 -9.68
CA THR A 328 4.44 -30.08 -8.72
C THR A 328 4.71 -30.55 -7.29
N GLU A 329 5.62 -29.87 -6.59
CA GLU A 329 5.96 -30.14 -5.18
C GLU A 329 4.71 -30.06 -4.28
N ILE A 330 4.58 -30.98 -3.35
CA ILE A 330 3.50 -30.94 -2.35
C ILE A 330 3.85 -29.87 -1.31
N MET A 331 2.90 -28.98 -1.02
CA MET A 331 3.06 -27.97 0.02
C MET A 331 3.11 -28.65 1.40
N ASP A 332 4.12 -28.32 2.22
CA ASP A 332 4.12 -28.71 3.63
C ASP A 332 3.01 -27.94 4.36
N PRO A 333 2.08 -28.62 5.07
CA PRO A 333 1.00 -27.97 5.82
C PRO A 333 1.48 -26.97 6.89
N THR A 334 2.74 -27.07 7.33
CA THR A 334 3.34 -26.14 8.30
C THR A 334 3.74 -24.79 7.68
N TRP A 335 3.86 -24.70 6.35
CA TRP A 335 4.21 -23.48 5.62
C TRP A 335 3.06 -22.49 5.52
N THR A 336 2.67 -21.93 6.66
CA THR A 336 1.54 -20.98 6.76
C THR A 336 1.95 -19.53 6.58
N ASN A 337 3.24 -19.20 6.77
CA ASN A 337 3.76 -17.85 6.62
C ASN A 337 4.52 -17.70 5.28
N PRO A 338 3.95 -17.00 4.29
CA PRO A 338 4.55 -16.90 2.96
C PRO A 338 5.86 -16.11 2.96
N ARG A 339 6.08 -15.18 3.90
CA ARG A 339 7.36 -14.46 4.02
C ARG A 339 8.48 -15.42 4.41
N THR A 340 8.29 -16.19 5.49
CA THR A 340 9.28 -17.17 5.93
C THR A 340 9.50 -18.23 4.85
N LEU A 341 8.43 -18.65 4.16
CA LEU A 341 8.55 -19.56 3.04
C LEU A 341 9.42 -18.98 1.91
N CYS A 342 9.31 -17.69 1.58
CA CYS A 342 10.20 -17.05 0.60
C CYS A 342 11.67 -17.00 1.06
N GLU A 343 11.95 -16.95 2.36
CA GLU A 343 13.31 -17.04 2.90
C GLU A 343 13.86 -18.48 2.80
N GLU A 344 13.02 -19.48 3.06
CA GLU A 344 13.39 -20.91 3.01
C GLU A 344 13.44 -21.48 1.59
N LYS A 345 12.59 -20.97 0.69
CA LYS A 345 12.32 -21.48 -0.67
C LYS A 345 12.50 -20.43 -1.75
N GLY A 346 13.32 -19.41 -1.46
CA GLY A 346 13.71 -18.33 -2.38
C GLY A 346 14.58 -18.81 -3.55
N VAL A 347 15.25 -17.88 -4.23
CA VAL A 347 15.88 -18.19 -5.53
C VAL A 347 17.13 -19.07 -5.47
N SER A 348 17.72 -19.24 -4.28
CA SER A 348 18.83 -20.15 -4.06
C SER A 348 18.41 -21.62 -3.91
N VAL A 349 17.10 -21.89 -3.81
CA VAL A 349 16.56 -23.24 -3.60
C VAL A 349 15.68 -23.61 -4.79
N ASN A 350 16.24 -24.40 -5.70
CA ASN A 350 15.52 -24.93 -6.85
C ASN A 350 14.24 -25.67 -6.40
N GLY A 351 13.20 -25.56 -7.21
CA GLY A 351 11.95 -26.31 -7.06
C GLY A 351 11.57 -27.02 -8.34
N THR A 352 10.41 -27.66 -8.35
CA THR A 352 9.89 -28.22 -9.61
C THR A 352 9.41 -27.09 -10.51
N ILE A 353 8.41 -26.33 -10.04
CA ILE A 353 7.80 -25.22 -10.76
C ILE A 353 8.14 -23.93 -10.04
N GLY A 354 9.20 -23.31 -10.53
CA GLY A 354 9.84 -22.16 -9.93
C GLY A 354 10.91 -22.50 -8.89
N PRO A 355 11.65 -21.49 -8.42
CA PRO A 355 11.41 -20.07 -8.66
C PRO A 355 11.70 -19.66 -10.11
N PHE A 356 10.77 -18.94 -10.73
CA PHE A 356 10.92 -18.30 -12.04
C PHE A 356 10.32 -16.90 -11.97
N GLU A 357 10.64 -16.04 -12.94
CA GLU A 357 10.09 -14.70 -13.24
C GLU A 357 11.24 -13.71 -13.56
N LEU A 358 11.53 -12.71 -12.71
CA LEU A 358 12.47 -11.61 -13.01
C LEU A 358 13.62 -11.48 -12.00
N LEU A 359 14.82 -11.21 -12.49
CA LEU A 359 15.94 -10.64 -11.71
C LEU A 359 16.09 -9.17 -12.11
N THR A 360 15.71 -8.27 -11.20
CA THR A 360 15.75 -6.81 -11.38
C THR A 360 16.97 -6.22 -10.69
N LEU A 361 17.39 -5.02 -11.10
CA LEU A 361 18.55 -4.32 -10.53
C LEU A 361 19.74 -5.27 -10.39
N ALA A 362 20.02 -6.01 -11.45
CA ALA A 362 21.01 -7.08 -11.48
C ALA A 362 22.32 -6.62 -12.11
N THR A 363 23.44 -7.20 -11.71
CA THR A 363 24.71 -7.09 -12.45
C THR A 363 24.83 -8.17 -13.52
N THR A 364 25.69 -7.97 -14.51
CA THR A 364 25.95 -8.96 -15.58
C THR A 364 26.46 -10.30 -15.04
N GLY A 365 27.30 -10.29 -13.99
CA GLY A 365 27.77 -11.51 -13.34
C GLY A 365 26.81 -12.04 -12.26
N LEU A 366 25.63 -11.43 -12.10
CA LEU A 366 24.64 -11.73 -11.07
C LEU A 366 25.23 -11.72 -9.65
N GLU A 367 26.26 -10.91 -9.39
CA GLU A 367 26.83 -10.65 -8.06
C GLU A 367 25.82 -9.96 -7.14
N GLU A 368 25.03 -9.05 -7.70
CA GLU A 368 23.86 -8.42 -7.08
C GLU A 368 22.63 -8.61 -7.98
N TYR A 369 21.47 -8.84 -7.36
CA TYR A 369 20.16 -8.79 -8.00
C TYR A 369 19.04 -8.79 -6.96
N THR A 370 17.88 -8.27 -7.35
CA THR A 370 16.61 -8.42 -6.60
C THR A 370 15.69 -9.32 -7.39
N ALA A 371 15.36 -10.49 -6.86
CA ALA A 371 14.51 -11.43 -7.56
C ALA A 371 13.04 -11.22 -7.18
N ILE A 372 12.18 -11.10 -8.19
CA ILE A 372 10.73 -11.26 -8.07
C ILE A 372 10.43 -12.64 -8.63
N PHE A 373 9.64 -13.46 -7.93
CA PHE A 373 9.41 -14.83 -8.37
C PHE A 373 8.04 -15.38 -8.02
N PHE A 374 7.60 -16.37 -8.81
CA PHE A 374 6.56 -17.30 -8.43
C PHE A 374 7.12 -18.69 -8.14
N ARG A 375 6.46 -19.42 -7.24
CA ARG A 375 6.66 -20.86 -7.02
C ARG A 375 5.30 -21.52 -6.82
N VAL A 376 5.10 -22.69 -7.42
CA VAL A 376 3.82 -23.39 -7.38
C VAL A 376 3.96 -24.69 -6.60
N PHE A 377 3.00 -24.91 -5.70
CA PHE A 377 2.86 -26.13 -4.92
C PHE A 377 1.49 -26.77 -5.16
N LYS A 378 1.38 -28.06 -4.86
CA LYS A 378 0.11 -28.78 -4.79
C LYS A 378 -0.42 -28.76 -3.36
N ASP A 379 -1.71 -28.46 -3.20
CA ASP A 379 -2.38 -28.54 -1.90
C ASP A 379 -2.46 -30.03 -1.46
N PRO A 380 -1.90 -30.41 -0.31
CA PRO A 380 -1.94 -31.80 0.16
C PRO A 380 -3.35 -32.29 0.49
N ASN A 381 -4.27 -31.37 0.79
CA ASN A 381 -5.62 -31.69 1.28
C ASN A 381 -6.70 -31.64 0.18
N ALA A 382 -6.35 -31.21 -1.03
CA ALA A 382 -7.31 -31.02 -2.11
C ALA A 382 -6.76 -31.52 -3.46
N SER A 383 -7.46 -32.48 -4.06
CA SER A 383 -7.12 -32.99 -5.39
C SER A 383 -7.25 -31.87 -6.43
N ASN A 384 -6.21 -31.70 -7.26
CA ASN A 384 -6.12 -30.69 -8.32
C ASN A 384 -6.24 -29.23 -7.85
N LYS A 385 -5.90 -28.94 -6.60
CA LYS A 385 -5.74 -27.56 -6.10
C LYS A 385 -4.26 -27.25 -5.94
N TYR A 386 -3.90 -26.03 -6.32
CA TYR A 386 -2.53 -25.53 -6.30
C TYR A 386 -2.44 -24.31 -5.38
N VAL A 387 -1.25 -24.08 -4.84
CA VAL A 387 -0.91 -22.90 -4.05
C VAL A 387 0.21 -22.18 -4.76
N VAL A 388 -0.01 -20.90 -5.08
CA VAL A 388 0.98 -20.06 -5.76
C VAL A 388 1.59 -19.11 -4.74
N LEU A 389 2.89 -19.21 -4.56
CA LEU A 389 3.70 -18.29 -3.77
C LEU A 389 4.27 -17.22 -4.70
N MET A 390 4.09 -15.95 -4.34
CA MET A 390 4.82 -14.82 -4.93
C MET A 390 5.80 -14.28 -3.90
N GLY A 391 7.03 -14.00 -4.32
CA GLY A 391 8.06 -13.46 -3.44
C GLY A 391 8.94 -12.41 -4.09
N ASN A 392 9.44 -11.48 -3.26
CA ASN A 392 10.61 -10.68 -3.57
C ASN A 392 11.75 -11.19 -2.69
N ASP A 393 12.75 -11.84 -3.29
CA ASP A 393 13.98 -12.28 -2.61
C ASP A 393 15.05 -11.18 -2.73
N LEU A 394 15.39 -10.61 -1.57
CA LEU A 394 16.34 -9.49 -1.45
C LEU A 394 17.72 -9.96 -0.96
N SER A 395 17.91 -11.26 -0.70
CA SER A 395 19.12 -11.81 -0.07
C SER A 395 20.41 -11.44 -0.81
N ARG A 396 20.34 -11.24 -2.13
CA ARG A 396 21.45 -10.84 -3.00
C ARG A 396 21.30 -9.44 -3.61
N SER A 397 20.38 -8.63 -3.10
CA SER A 397 20.08 -7.29 -3.64
C SER A 397 21.21 -6.27 -3.48
N SER A 398 22.18 -6.52 -2.59
CA SER A 398 23.30 -5.61 -2.38
C SER A 398 24.48 -6.27 -1.66
N GLN A 399 25.69 -5.98 -2.11
CA GLN A 399 26.98 -6.23 -1.45
C GLN A 399 27.21 -5.30 -0.25
N ASN A 400 26.35 -4.31 -0.01
CA ASN A 400 26.43 -3.47 1.17
C ASN A 400 25.96 -4.24 2.41
N PRO A 401 26.81 -4.50 3.42
CA PRO A 401 26.37 -5.21 4.63
C PRO A 401 25.42 -4.40 5.51
N THR A 402 25.32 -3.08 5.33
CA THR A 402 24.54 -2.19 6.21
C THR A 402 23.06 -2.04 5.82
N THR A 403 22.62 -2.66 4.72
CA THR A 403 21.21 -2.66 4.32
C THR A 403 20.52 -3.97 4.68
N THR A 404 19.29 -3.87 5.17
CA THR A 404 18.43 -5.02 5.44
C THR A 404 17.99 -5.67 4.13
N LYS A 405 18.17 -6.99 4.04
CA LYS A 405 17.88 -7.81 2.85
C LYS A 405 16.78 -8.86 3.10
N ALA A 406 15.85 -8.54 4.00
CA ALA A 406 14.74 -9.45 4.32
C ALA A 406 13.84 -9.63 3.10
N SER A 407 13.51 -10.88 2.79
CA SER A 407 12.59 -11.23 1.71
C SER A 407 11.15 -10.91 2.10
N TYR A 408 10.30 -10.77 1.09
CA TYR A 408 8.86 -10.57 1.23
C TYR A 408 8.13 -11.65 0.46
N GLY A 409 6.93 -12.02 0.91
CA GLY A 409 6.16 -13.10 0.29
C GLY A 409 4.68 -13.02 0.59
N THR A 410 3.88 -13.51 -0.35
CA THR A 410 2.43 -13.69 -0.22
C THR A 410 1.95 -14.90 -1.02
N PHE A 411 0.85 -15.49 -0.59
CA PHE A 411 0.11 -16.43 -1.44
C PHE A 411 -0.81 -15.67 -2.39
N VAL A 412 -1.01 -16.21 -3.57
CA VAL A 412 -1.77 -15.61 -4.67
C VAL A 412 -3.03 -16.43 -4.93
N ASP A 413 -4.19 -15.77 -4.92
CA ASP A 413 -5.48 -16.42 -5.22
C ASP A 413 -5.70 -16.50 -6.73
N VAL A 414 -5.07 -17.51 -7.32
CA VAL A 414 -5.10 -17.82 -8.75
C VAL A 414 -5.04 -19.33 -8.97
N ASN A 415 -5.74 -19.83 -9.99
CA ASN A 415 -5.60 -21.22 -10.40
C ASN A 415 -4.61 -21.35 -11.58
N PRO A 416 -3.36 -21.80 -11.34
CA PRO A 416 -2.35 -21.90 -12.40
C PRO A 416 -2.68 -22.92 -13.51
N ALA A 417 -3.70 -23.75 -13.31
CA ALA A 417 -4.20 -24.68 -14.35
C ALA A 417 -5.22 -24.03 -15.30
N LYS A 418 -5.70 -22.83 -14.99
CA LYS A 418 -6.78 -22.13 -15.74
C LYS A 418 -6.44 -20.70 -16.09
N GLU A 419 -5.53 -20.09 -15.34
CA GLU A 419 -5.19 -18.68 -15.41
C GLU A 419 -3.69 -18.52 -15.61
N GLU A 420 -3.30 -17.49 -16.37
CA GLU A 420 -1.91 -17.08 -16.50
C GLU A 420 -1.42 -16.45 -15.19
N LEU A 421 -0.16 -16.67 -14.86
CA LEU A 421 0.54 -15.97 -13.80
C LEU A 421 1.12 -14.68 -14.38
N SER A 422 0.41 -13.57 -14.18
CA SER A 422 0.86 -12.25 -14.62
C SER A 422 1.65 -11.54 -13.53
N LEU A 423 2.70 -10.82 -13.90
CA LEU A 423 3.41 -9.86 -13.07
C LEU A 423 3.53 -8.53 -13.81
N ARG A 424 3.33 -7.43 -13.08
CA ARG A 424 3.90 -6.13 -13.45
C ARG A 424 4.93 -5.70 -12.41
N ALA A 425 6.08 -5.20 -12.83
CA ALA A 425 7.13 -4.69 -11.96
C ALA A 425 7.53 -3.27 -12.36
N LEU A 426 7.39 -2.32 -11.44
CA LEU A 426 7.96 -0.99 -11.55
C LEU A 426 9.32 -0.97 -10.86
N ILE A 427 10.36 -0.64 -11.60
CA ILE A 427 11.75 -0.60 -11.14
C ILE A 427 12.19 0.85 -11.19
N ASP A 428 12.57 1.43 -10.05
CA ASP A 428 13.05 2.81 -9.98
C ASP A 428 14.18 2.94 -8.95
N HIS A 429 15.40 2.69 -9.42
CA HIS A 429 16.66 2.79 -8.68
C HIS A 429 16.72 2.01 -7.37
N SER A 430 16.13 2.53 -6.29
CA SER A 430 16.15 1.94 -4.94
C SER A 430 14.79 1.38 -4.49
N ILE A 431 13.78 1.43 -5.33
CA ILE A 431 12.45 0.86 -5.09
C ILE A 431 12.05 -0.06 -6.24
N VAL A 432 11.43 -1.19 -5.89
CA VAL A 432 10.81 -2.13 -6.83
C VAL A 432 9.40 -2.43 -6.33
N GLU A 433 8.39 -2.14 -7.13
CA GLU A 433 6.98 -2.44 -6.82
C GLU A 433 6.48 -3.56 -7.73
N SER A 434 6.18 -4.71 -7.13
CA SER A 434 5.73 -5.93 -7.81
C SER A 434 4.21 -6.09 -7.67
N PHE A 435 3.50 -6.27 -8.78
CA PHE A 435 2.04 -6.44 -8.85
C PHE A 435 1.72 -7.80 -9.48
N GLY A 436 1.48 -8.80 -8.64
CA GLY A 436 1.16 -10.16 -9.07
C GLY A 436 -0.33 -10.35 -9.37
N SER A 437 -0.63 -11.20 -10.34
CA SER A 437 -2.00 -11.57 -10.76
C SER A 437 -2.92 -10.37 -10.93
N LYS A 438 -2.50 -9.44 -11.80
CA LYS A 438 -3.23 -8.21 -12.13
C LYS A 438 -3.55 -7.33 -10.91
N GLY A 439 -2.67 -7.34 -9.91
CA GLY A 439 -2.81 -6.47 -8.75
C GLY A 439 -3.53 -7.07 -7.55
N LYS A 440 -3.90 -8.36 -7.59
CA LYS A 440 -4.40 -9.09 -6.40
C LYS A 440 -3.38 -9.09 -5.26
N ASN A 441 -2.09 -9.09 -5.59
CA ASN A 441 -1.01 -9.08 -4.62
C ASN A 441 0.04 -8.03 -4.98
N CYS A 442 0.42 -7.21 -4.01
CA CYS A 442 1.44 -6.18 -4.17
C CYS A 442 2.59 -6.39 -3.19
N ILE A 443 3.83 -6.25 -3.67
CA ILE A 443 5.04 -6.30 -2.84
C ILE A 443 5.96 -5.15 -3.23
N THR A 444 6.18 -4.22 -2.31
CA THR A 444 7.15 -3.14 -2.45
C THR A 444 8.46 -3.50 -1.76
N ALA A 445 9.57 -3.42 -2.47
CA ALA A 445 10.91 -3.68 -1.94
C ALA A 445 11.78 -2.42 -2.03
N ARG A 446 12.58 -2.18 -0.98
CA ARG A 446 13.64 -1.18 -0.98
C ARG A 446 15.00 -1.87 -1.01
N VAL A 447 15.83 -1.50 -1.98
CA VAL A 447 17.10 -2.15 -2.27
C VAL A 447 18.16 -1.10 -2.61
N TYR A 448 19.43 -1.38 -2.29
CA TYR A 448 20.53 -0.44 -2.50
C TYR A 448 21.76 -1.18 -3.05
N PRO A 449 21.70 -1.68 -4.30
CA PRO A 449 22.86 -2.31 -4.94
C PRO A 449 24.05 -1.35 -4.98
N LYS A 450 25.27 -1.88 -4.89
CA LYS A 450 26.51 -1.11 -5.04
C LYS A 450 27.01 -1.10 -6.48
N LEU A 451 26.71 -2.15 -7.23
CA LEU A 451 27.23 -2.45 -8.56
C LEU A 451 26.14 -2.27 -9.62
N ALA A 452 24.94 -2.78 -9.36
CA ALA A 452 23.78 -2.68 -10.27
C ALA A 452 23.07 -1.32 -10.16
N ILE A 453 23.80 -0.25 -10.46
CA ILE A 453 23.31 1.13 -10.43
C ILE A 453 23.32 1.74 -11.84
N ASN A 454 22.35 2.61 -12.12
CA ASN A 454 22.25 3.35 -13.38
C ASN A 454 22.33 2.43 -14.62
N ASP A 455 23.28 2.68 -15.51
CA ASP A 455 23.53 1.96 -16.77
C ASP A 455 24.08 0.53 -16.56
N LYS A 456 24.60 0.23 -15.37
CA LYS A 456 25.09 -1.10 -15.00
C LYS A 456 23.99 -2.03 -14.50
N ALA A 457 22.83 -1.48 -14.13
CA ALA A 457 21.68 -2.28 -13.77
C ALA A 457 21.11 -2.98 -15.01
N LYS A 458 20.97 -4.30 -14.91
CA LYS A 458 20.41 -5.18 -15.92
C LYS A 458 19.09 -5.78 -15.44
N LEU A 459 18.33 -6.30 -16.39
CA LEU A 459 17.11 -7.04 -16.16
C LEU A 459 17.24 -8.42 -16.80
N TYR A 460 16.91 -9.46 -16.05
CA TYR A 460 16.87 -10.82 -16.55
C TYR A 460 15.52 -11.45 -16.31
N LEU A 461 15.13 -12.30 -17.24
CA LEU A 461 14.16 -13.35 -17.04
C LEU A 461 14.90 -14.58 -16.51
N PHE A 462 14.32 -15.32 -15.57
CA PHE A 462 14.91 -16.57 -15.10
C PHE A 462 13.88 -17.66 -14.84
N ASN A 463 14.32 -18.91 -14.92
CA ASN A 463 13.61 -20.07 -14.41
C ASN A 463 14.63 -21.00 -13.75
N TYR A 464 14.67 -21.05 -12.43
CA TYR A 464 15.48 -21.99 -11.64
C TYR A 464 14.70 -23.22 -11.18
N GLY A 465 13.46 -23.38 -11.66
CA GLY A 465 12.74 -24.65 -11.57
C GLY A 465 13.35 -25.72 -12.48
N THR A 466 13.01 -26.98 -12.23
CA THR A 466 13.36 -28.07 -13.15
C THR A 466 12.43 -28.14 -14.34
N GLU A 467 11.17 -27.73 -14.18
CA GLU A 467 10.17 -27.72 -15.25
C GLU A 467 10.23 -26.44 -16.07
N ASP A 468 9.82 -26.58 -17.32
CA ASP A 468 9.69 -25.48 -18.26
C ASP A 468 8.47 -24.61 -17.93
N VAL A 469 8.60 -23.29 -18.13
CA VAL A 469 7.46 -22.36 -18.14
C VAL A 469 7.35 -21.69 -19.50
N ARG A 470 6.16 -21.24 -19.88
CA ARG A 470 5.94 -20.52 -21.14
C ARG A 470 5.62 -19.08 -20.85
N ILE A 471 6.39 -18.16 -21.41
CA ILE A 471 5.94 -16.76 -21.52
C ILE A 471 4.87 -16.72 -22.60
N THR A 472 3.69 -16.18 -22.28
CA THR A 472 2.67 -15.85 -23.28
C THR A 472 2.80 -14.41 -23.76
N LYS A 473 3.17 -13.51 -22.86
CA LYS A 473 3.44 -12.10 -23.15
C LYS A 473 4.57 -11.58 -22.27
N LEU A 474 5.48 -10.83 -22.86
CA LEU A 474 6.39 -9.96 -22.12
C LEU A 474 6.59 -8.66 -22.88
N SER A 475 6.40 -7.56 -22.16
CA SER A 475 6.65 -6.21 -22.63
C SER A 475 7.42 -5.45 -21.56
N ALA A 476 8.52 -4.80 -21.94
CA ALA A 476 9.33 -3.97 -21.06
C ALA A 476 9.50 -2.58 -21.67
N TRP A 477 9.40 -1.55 -20.84
CA TRP A 477 9.60 -0.16 -21.23
C TRP A 477 10.68 0.46 -20.36
N SER A 478 11.55 1.26 -20.97
CA SER A 478 12.31 2.25 -20.21
C SER A 478 11.35 3.35 -19.73
N MET A 479 11.61 3.93 -18.56
CA MET A 479 10.75 4.96 -17.97
C MET A 479 11.47 6.31 -17.93
N LYS A 480 10.80 7.36 -18.40
CA LYS A 480 11.30 8.74 -18.28
C LYS A 480 11.24 9.17 -16.81
N LYS A 481 12.08 10.12 -16.43
CA LYS A 481 11.99 10.78 -15.13
C LYS A 481 10.72 11.62 -15.07
N ALA A 482 9.96 11.49 -13.98
CA ALA A 482 8.88 12.41 -13.66
C ALA A 482 9.45 13.79 -13.26
N GLN A 483 8.67 14.84 -13.50
CA GLN A 483 8.97 16.16 -12.98
C GLN A 483 8.34 16.30 -11.59
N VAL A 484 9.14 16.14 -10.55
CA VAL A 484 8.72 16.20 -9.14
C VAL A 484 9.42 17.37 -8.47
N ASN A 485 8.71 18.14 -7.64
CA ASN A 485 9.21 19.34 -6.96
C ASN A 485 9.72 20.44 -7.92
N LEU A 486 8.98 20.70 -9.00
CA LEU A 486 9.27 21.87 -9.84
C LEU A 486 9.04 23.13 -9.02
N THR A 487 10.09 23.94 -8.86
CA THR A 487 9.92 25.34 -8.48
C THR A 487 9.25 26.02 -9.67
N ILE A 488 7.95 26.29 -9.56
CA ILE A 488 7.31 27.22 -10.49
C ILE A 488 7.86 28.59 -10.08
N ASP A 489 8.87 29.08 -10.80
CA ASP A 489 9.26 30.49 -10.72
C ASP A 489 8.06 31.30 -11.24
N ILE A 490 7.21 31.76 -10.32
CA ILE A 490 6.18 32.74 -10.61
C ILE A 490 6.87 34.10 -10.68
N ASN A 491 7.74 34.29 -11.66
CA ASN A 491 8.25 35.59 -12.04
C ASN A 491 8.27 35.69 -13.56
N GLU A 492 7.52 36.69 -14.02
CA GLU A 492 7.55 37.35 -15.34
C GLU A 492 6.56 36.87 -16.43
N ASN A 493 5.47 37.65 -16.49
CA ASN A 493 4.83 38.23 -17.69
C ASN A 493 3.90 37.37 -18.56
N ASN A 494 2.58 37.50 -18.31
CA ASN A 494 1.73 38.48 -19.02
C ASN A 494 0.34 38.60 -18.39
#